data_AF-A0A6B8KJG1-F1
#
_entry.id   AF-A0A6B8KJG1-F1
#
_cell.length_a   1.000
_cell.length_b   1.000
_cell.length_c   1.000
_cell.angle_alpha   90.00
_cell.angle_beta   90.00
_cell.angle_gamma   90.00
#
_symmetry.space_group_name_H-M   'P 1'
#
loop_
_entity.id
_entity.type
_entity.pdbx_description
1 polymer ?
#
loop_
_entity_poly.entity_id
_entity_poly.type
_entity_poly.pdbx_seq_one_letter_code
_entity_poly.pdbx_strand_id
1 'polypeptide(L)' 'MSDDARPKFDWGRRVKAAVDLFNDGSYPELEPDALLVKAGDAGEVVNIGAHVESETTIYLVEFNEKIVVGCLEDEIEPV' A
#
# COMPACT_ATOMS: atom_id res chain seq x y z
N MET A 1 -28.52 -3.04 -4.17
CA MET A 1 -27.83 -3.02 -2.87
C MET A 1 -26.54 -3.80 -3.09
N SER A 2 -25.34 -3.25 -3.12
CA SER A 2 -24.87 -1.90 -2.76
C SER A 2 -23.72 -1.54 -3.72
N ASP A 3 -23.77 -0.35 -4.31
CA ASP A 3 -22.66 0.26 -5.06
C ASP A 3 -21.96 1.21 -4.09
N ASP A 4 -21.08 0.72 -3.22
CA ASP A 4 -20.20 1.59 -2.43
C ASP A 4 -19.04 0.80 -1.78
N ALA A 5 -18.21 0.19 -2.61
CA ALA A 5 -16.86 -0.22 -2.23
C ALA A 5 -15.98 -0.27 -3.48
N ARG A 6 -16.11 0.76 -4.34
CA ARG A 6 -15.19 0.91 -5.45
C ARG A 6 -13.85 1.35 -4.86
N PRO A 7 -12.78 0.58 -5.03
CA PRO A 7 -11.48 0.98 -4.54
C PRO A 7 -11.10 2.31 -5.18
N LYS A 8 -10.58 3.25 -4.39
CA LYS A 8 -10.16 4.58 -4.88
C LYS A 8 -9.03 4.49 -5.90
N PHE A 9 -8.23 3.43 -5.80
CA PHE A 9 -7.12 3.13 -6.70
C PHE A 9 -7.35 1.78 -7.37
N ASP A 10 -7.13 1.72 -8.67
CA ASP A 10 -7.19 0.48 -9.45
C ASP A 10 -5.81 -0.19 -9.56
N TRP A 11 -5.81 -1.48 -9.89
CA TRP A 11 -4.60 -2.21 -10.23
C TRP A 11 -3.85 -1.52 -11.39
N GLY A 12 -2.52 -1.42 -11.29
CA GLY A 12 -1.67 -0.68 -12.22
C GLY A 12 -1.70 0.84 -12.05
N ARG A 13 -2.39 1.36 -11.02
CA ARG A 13 -2.38 2.79 -10.73
C ARG A 13 -1.06 3.17 -10.06
N ARG A 14 -0.43 4.24 -10.56
CA ARG A 14 0.71 4.85 -9.89
C ARG A 14 0.25 5.67 -8.69
N VAL A 15 0.92 5.44 -7.57
CA VAL A 15 0.72 6.14 -6.30
C VAL A 15 2.09 6.50 -5.73
N LYS A 16 2.10 7.32 -4.68
CA LYS A 16 3.29 7.61 -3.88
C LYS A 16 2.97 7.43 -2.41
N ALA A 17 3.97 7.09 -1.62
CA ALA A 17 3.81 7.03 -0.17
C ALA A 17 3.53 8.44 0.38
N ALA A 18 2.44 8.61 1.13
CA ALA A 18 2.12 9.86 1.82
C ALA A 18 2.99 10.03 3.08
N VAL A 19 3.35 8.90 3.69
CA VAL A 19 4.12 8.78 4.93
C VAL A 19 5.28 7.79 4.75
N ASP A 20 6.23 7.81 5.68
CA ASP A 20 7.31 6.83 5.72
C ASP A 20 6.74 5.46 6.14
N LEU A 21 6.92 4.43 5.30
CA LEU A 21 6.46 3.08 5.57
C LEU A 21 7.62 2.25 6.12
N PHE A 22 7.39 1.67 7.29
CA PHE A 22 8.36 0.86 8.00
C PHE A 22 8.00 -0.62 7.90
N ASN A 23 8.99 -1.48 8.11
CA ASN A 23 8.81 -2.92 8.06
C ASN A 23 8.07 -3.42 9.30
N ASP A 24 6.80 -3.76 9.14
CA ASP A 24 5.97 -4.39 10.18
C ASP A 24 6.32 -5.88 10.42
N GLY A 25 7.44 -6.36 9.87
CA GLY A 25 7.85 -7.77 9.91
C GLY A 25 7.39 -8.60 8.72
N SER A 26 6.81 -7.98 7.70
CA SER A 26 6.52 -8.63 6.41
C SER A 26 7.79 -9.01 5.64
N TYR A 27 8.90 -8.30 5.88
CA TYR A 27 10.20 -8.54 5.26
C TYR A 27 11.17 -9.15 6.27
N PRO A 28 11.45 -10.47 6.22
CA PRO A 28 12.41 -11.10 7.12
C PRO A 28 13.87 -10.73 6.79
N GLU A 29 14.12 -10.17 5.59
CA GLU A 29 15.45 -9.71 5.15
C GLU A 29 15.86 -8.37 5.77
N LEU A 30 14.90 -7.62 6.30
CA LEU A 30 15.09 -6.30 6.89
C LEU A 30 14.71 -6.32 8.36
N GLU A 31 15.32 -5.45 9.16
CA GLU A 31 14.96 -5.33 10.57
C GLU A 31 13.48 -4.88 10.71
N PRO A 32 12.78 -5.33 11.77
CA PRO A 32 11.51 -4.70 12.13
C PRO A 32 11.73 -3.20 12.37
N ASP A 33 10.77 -2.37 11.97
CA ASP A 33 10.88 -0.90 11.97
C ASP A 33 11.97 -0.32 11.03
N ALA A 34 12.56 -1.12 10.14
CA ALA A 34 13.41 -0.58 9.08
C ALA A 34 12.58 0.19 8.05
N LEU A 35 13.06 1.36 7.63
CA LEU A 35 12.41 2.16 6.58
C LEU A 35 12.41 1.37 5.25
N LEU A 36 11.23 0.97 4.78
CA LEU A 36 11.06 0.29 3.50
C LEU A 36 10.89 1.29 2.37
N VAL A 37 10.03 2.27 2.60
CA VAL A 37 9.59 3.25 1.61
C VAL A 37 9.54 4.59 2.28
N LYS A 38 10.13 5.61 1.67
CA LYS A 38 10.10 6.96 2.21
C LYS A 38 8.85 7.68 1.74
N ALA A 39 8.34 8.61 2.55
CA ALA A 39 7.31 9.55 2.10
C ALA A 39 7.75 10.24 0.79
N GLY A 40 6.93 10.13 -0.25
CA GLY A 40 7.17 10.65 -1.59
C GLY A 40 7.75 9.64 -2.59
N ASP A 41 8.16 8.45 -2.17
CA ASP A 41 8.55 7.39 -3.09
C ASP A 41 7.36 6.95 -3.94
N ALA A 42 7.60 6.75 -5.24
CA ALA A 42 6.59 6.30 -6.18
C ALA A 42 6.48 4.77 -6.17
N GLY A 43 5.26 4.27 -6.29
CA GLY A 43 4.94 2.85 -6.39
C GLY A 43 3.75 2.59 -7.31
N GLU A 44 3.47 1.32 -7.54
CA GLU A 44 2.35 0.87 -8.37
C GLU A 44 1.45 -0.08 -7.60
N VAL A 45 0.13 0.15 -7.67
CA VAL A 45 -0.85 -0.75 -7.04
C VAL A 45 -0.85 -2.08 -7.78
N VAL A 46 -0.29 -3.12 -7.18
CA VAL A 46 -0.20 -4.47 -7.76
C VAL A 46 -1.27 -5.41 -7.22
N ASN A 47 -1.93 -5.07 -6.11
CA ASN A 47 -3.09 -5.81 -5.61
C ASN A 47 -3.98 -4.92 -4.74
N ILE A 48 -5.26 -5.24 -4.64
CA ILE A 48 -6.21 -4.54 -3.77
C ILE A 48 -6.91 -5.62 -2.94
N GLY A 49 -6.50 -5.71 -1.68
CA GLY A 49 -7.14 -6.55 -0.68
C GLY A 49 -8.29 -5.81 0.01
N ALA A 50 -9.23 -6.57 0.54
CA ALA A 50 -10.20 -6.06 1.49
C ALA A 50 -10.08 -6.89 2.77
N HIS A 51 -9.93 -6.23 3.91
CA HIS A 51 -10.00 -6.90 5.19
C HIS A 51 -11.47 -7.18 5.51
N VAL A 52 -11.92 -8.41 5.22
CA VAL A 52 -13.34 -8.81 5.29
C VAL A 52 -13.93 -8.60 6.70
N GLU A 53 -13.11 -8.64 7.75
CA GLU A 53 -13.56 -8.46 9.14
C GLU A 53 -13.65 -7.00 9.60
N SER A 54 -12.97 -6.07 8.93
CA SER A 54 -12.95 -4.63 9.30
C SER A 54 -13.50 -3.71 8.21
N GLU A 55 -13.91 -4.28 7.08
CA GLU A 55 -14.36 -3.57 5.88
C GLU A 55 -13.32 -2.55 5.35
N THR A 56 -12.06 -2.68 5.77
CA THR A 56 -10.97 -1.80 5.38
C THR A 56 -10.33 -2.26 4.07
N THR A 57 -10.21 -1.35 3.10
CA THR A 57 -9.51 -1.63 1.84
C THR A 57 -8.00 -1.46 2.02
N ILE A 58 -7.24 -2.48 1.64
CA ILE A 58 -5.77 -2.48 1.70
C ILE A 58 -5.22 -2.50 0.28
N TYR A 59 -4.40 -1.52 -0.06
CA TYR A 59 -3.75 -1.42 -1.35
C TYR A 59 -2.34 -1.98 -1.24
N LEU A 60 -2.06 -3.08 -1.93
CA LEU A 60 -0.70 -3.58 -2.05
C LEU A 60 0.00 -2.80 -3.16
N VAL A 61 0.98 -2.01 -2.76
CA VAL A 61 1.76 -1.16 -3.64
C VAL A 61 3.16 -1.72 -3.74
N GLU A 62 3.62 -1.97 -4.96
CA GLU A 62 5.00 -2.32 -5.24
C GLU A 62 5.83 -1.04 -5.36
N PHE A 63 6.76 -0.87 -4.43
CA PHE A 63 7.77 0.17 -4.42
C PHE A 63 9.13 -0.43 -4.79
N ASN A 64 9.96 0.37 -5.47
CA ASN A 64 11.31 -0.01 -5.88
C ASN A 64 11.39 -1.34 -6.67
N GLU A 65 10.30 -1.73 -7.35
CA GLU A 65 10.15 -2.95 -8.18
C GLU A 65 10.48 -4.28 -7.46
N LYS A 66 10.54 -4.26 -6.13
CA LYS A 66 10.93 -5.42 -5.30
C LYS A 66 10.21 -5.51 -3.97
N ILE A 67 9.61 -4.41 -3.51
CA ILE A 67 9.02 -4.31 -2.17
C ILE A 67 7.52 -4.03 -2.33
N VAL A 68 6.70 -5.07 -2.13
CA VAL A 68 5.25 -4.95 -2.02
C VAL A 68 4.85 -4.61 -0.58
N VAL A 69 4.30 -3.42 -0.35
CA VAL A 69 3.83 -2.97 0.96
C VAL A 69 2.32 -2.80 0.93
N GLY A 70 1.63 -3.38 1.93
CA GLY A 70 0.21 -3.15 2.14
C GLY A 70 0.00 -1.78 2.78
N CYS A 71 -0.65 -0.88 2.07
CA CYS A 71 -0.91 0.49 2.50
C CYS A 71 -2.41 0.73 2.58
N LEU A 72 -2.85 1.53 3.55
CA LEU A 72 -4.21 2.06 3.60
C LEU A 72 -4.38 3.22 2.61
N GLU A 73 -5.63 3.57 2.28
CA GLU A 73 -5.90 4.73 1.42
C GLU A 73 -5.35 6.05 1.96
N ASP A 74 -5.27 6.21 3.29
CA ASP A 74 -4.72 7.40 3.95
C ASP A 74 -3.18 7.43 3.96
N GLU A 75 -2.52 6.30 3.64
CA GLU A 75 -1.06 6.18 3.65
C GLU A 75 -0.43 6.39 2.25
N ILE A 76 -1.26 6.44 1.20
CA ILE A 76 -0.82 6.62 -0.19
C ILE A 76 -1.59 7.74 -0.88
N GLU A 77 -0.91 8.43 -1.78
CA GLU A 77 -1.49 9.49 -2.60
C GLU A 77 -1.36 9.16 -4.09
N PRO A 78 -2.31 9.58 -4.94
CA PRO A 78 -2.11 9.53 -6.39
C PRO A 78 -0.97 10.47 -6.81
N VAL A 79 -0.18 10.03 -7.80
CA VAL A 79 0.81 10.86 -8.50
C VAL A 79 0.26 11.50 -9.76
#